data_AF-A0A5M9MNM0-F1
#
_entry.id   AF-A0A5M9MNM0-F1
#
_cell.length_a   1.000
_cell.length_b   1.000
_cell.length_c   1.000
_cell.angle_alpha   90.00
_cell.angle_beta   90.00
_cell.angle_gamma   90.00
#
_symmetry.space_group_name_H-M   'P 1'
#
loop_
_entity.id
_entity.type
_entity.pdbx_description
1 polymer ?
#
loop_
_entity_poly.entity_id
_entity_poly.type
_entity_poly.pdbx_seq_one_letter_code
_entity_poly.pdbx_strand_id
1 'polypeptide(L)'
;MLDHQQHLTQKDGSCWPVTVHKVTPNIALSGNSATESVAVLCNHLRRTVLAHQGGKVSQAALRKVFETYQAEREERMYEILKLSSLITRVQALDGLAMKLLATWVLPFQVDHKLTDQMGELISAAPKLGYVDVSRGFALGKLPWKDEIETYTATPKGALFSRLLVYLAGGLTALIVAYALSV
;
A
#
# COMPACT_ATOMS: atom_id res chain seq x y z
N MET A 1 3.47 14.69 15.55
CA MET A 1 2.10 14.57 14.96
C MET A 1 1.70 13.12 14.73
N LEU A 2 2.63 12.21 14.40
CA LEU A 2 2.41 10.76 14.30
C LEU A 2 1.99 10.12 15.64
N ASP A 3 2.66 10.47 16.74
CA ASP A 3 2.33 9.93 18.09
C ASP A 3 0.92 10.30 18.55
N HIS A 4 0.42 11.47 18.14
CA HIS A 4 -0.90 11.94 18.55
C HIS A 4 -2.04 11.23 17.81
N GLN A 5 -1.79 10.71 16.60
CA GLN A 5 -2.78 9.94 15.83
C GLN A 5 -2.81 8.45 16.26
N GLN A 6 -1.67 7.89 16.64
CA GLN A 6 -1.60 6.53 17.21
C GLN A 6 -2.31 6.46 18.56
N HIS A 7 -2.21 7.51 19.39
CA HIS A 7 -2.84 7.50 20.71
C HIS A 7 -4.39 7.55 20.67
N LEU A 8 -4.98 8.04 19.57
CA LEU A 8 -6.43 8.17 19.39
C LEU A 8 -7.10 6.94 18.77
N THR A 9 -6.33 5.96 18.29
CA THR A 9 -6.87 4.75 17.65
C THR A 9 -6.89 3.53 18.57
N GLN A 10 -6.21 3.59 19.72
CA GLN A 10 -6.03 2.45 20.61
C GLN A 10 -6.88 2.52 21.90
N LYS A 11 -7.57 3.64 22.17
CA LYS A 11 -8.05 3.95 23.53
C LYS A 11 -9.48 3.50 23.85
N ASP A 12 -10.27 3.07 22.87
CA ASP A 12 -11.72 2.99 23.03
C ASP A 12 -12.38 1.70 22.50
N GLY A 13 -11.64 0.75 21.92
CA GLY A 13 -12.15 -0.62 21.66
C GLY A 13 -13.44 -0.72 20.83
N SER A 14 -13.83 0.39 20.18
CA SER A 14 -15.17 0.59 19.64
C SER A 14 -15.09 1.21 18.25
N CYS A 15 -14.49 0.52 17.29
CA CYS A 15 -14.78 0.80 15.89
C CYS A 15 -14.66 -0.45 15.01
N TRP A 16 -15.78 -0.83 14.42
CA TRP A 16 -15.88 -1.88 13.41
C TRP A 16 -15.18 -1.47 12.11
N PRO A 17 -14.69 -2.41 11.29
CA PRO A 17 -13.43 -2.17 10.60
C PRO A 17 -13.61 -1.93 9.10
N VAL A 18 -14.32 -0.86 8.73
CA VAL A 18 -14.43 -0.40 7.33
C VAL A 18 -14.11 1.08 7.10
N THR A 19 -13.84 1.88 8.15
CA THR A 19 -13.85 3.36 8.01
C THR A 19 -12.72 4.15 8.69
N VAL A 20 -11.69 3.54 9.30
CA VAL A 20 -10.78 4.30 10.20
C VAL A 20 -9.30 4.10 9.94
N HIS A 21 -8.87 4.29 8.70
CA HIS A 21 -7.45 4.58 8.45
C HIS A 21 -7.33 5.99 7.90
N LYS A 22 -7.19 6.96 8.80
CA LYS A 22 -6.86 8.34 8.43
C LYS A 22 -5.42 8.35 7.93
N VAL A 23 -5.28 8.40 6.61
CA VAL A 23 -4.00 8.64 5.92
C VAL A 23 -4.02 10.06 5.36
N THR A 24 -2.85 10.65 5.11
CA THR A 24 -2.79 11.98 4.51
C THR A 24 -3.33 11.90 3.07
N PRO A 25 -4.08 12.91 2.59
CA PRO A 25 -4.75 12.84 1.28
C PRO A 25 -3.77 12.84 0.10
N ASN A 26 -2.50 13.14 0.35
CA ASN A 26 -1.46 13.43 -0.64
C ASN A 26 -1.16 12.30 -1.63
N ILE A 27 -1.49 11.05 -1.30
CA ILE A 27 -1.33 9.89 -2.22
C ILE A 27 -2.66 9.31 -2.70
N ALA A 28 -3.79 9.91 -2.31
CA ALA A 28 -5.15 9.48 -2.69
C ALA A 28 -5.47 7.99 -2.43
N LEU A 29 -4.76 7.32 -1.50
CA LEU A 29 -4.97 5.90 -1.21
C LEU A 29 -6.04 5.62 -0.14
N SER A 30 -6.60 6.63 0.53
CA SER A 30 -7.61 6.41 1.58
C SER A 30 -8.84 5.67 1.05
N GLY A 31 -9.40 6.13 -0.08
CA GLY A 31 -10.55 5.49 -0.73
C GLY A 31 -10.21 4.12 -1.30
N ASN A 32 -9.06 4.00 -1.97
CA ASN A 32 -8.58 2.72 -2.52
C ASN A 32 -8.42 1.68 -1.41
N SER A 33 -7.83 2.07 -0.27
CA SER A 33 -7.64 1.21 0.89
C SER A 33 -8.94 0.78 1.54
N ALA A 34 -9.99 1.61 1.49
CA ALA A 34 -11.32 1.22 1.95
C ALA A 34 -11.91 0.12 1.05
N THR A 35 -11.77 0.26 -0.27
CA THR A 35 -12.19 -0.78 -1.23
C THR A 35 -11.43 -2.09 -1.03
N GLU A 36 -10.11 -2.03 -0.83
CA GLU A 36 -9.30 -3.20 -0.48
C GLU A 36 -9.81 -3.89 0.80
N SER A 37 -10.11 -3.11 1.83
CA SER A 37 -10.68 -3.59 3.10
C SER A 37 -12.00 -4.34 2.88
N VAL A 38 -12.89 -3.81 2.05
CA VAL A 38 -14.13 -4.52 1.68
C VAL A 38 -13.81 -5.84 0.97
N ALA A 39 -12.86 -5.85 0.03
CA ALA A 39 -12.49 -7.05 -0.72
C ALA A 39 -11.95 -8.17 0.20
N VAL A 40 -11.03 -7.83 1.12
CA VAL A 40 -10.47 -8.80 2.09
C VAL A 40 -11.55 -9.36 3.00
N LEU A 41 -12.43 -8.49 3.54
CA LEU A 41 -13.53 -8.93 4.41
C LEU A 41 -14.48 -9.87 3.67
N CYS A 42 -14.90 -9.51 2.45
CA CYS A 42 -15.75 -10.36 1.61
C CYS A 42 -15.11 -11.72 1.31
N ASN A 43 -13.80 -11.75 1.05
CA ASN A 43 -13.07 -12.99 0.84
C ASN A 43 -13.11 -13.90 2.08
N HIS A 44 -12.82 -13.37 3.28
CA HIS A 44 -12.87 -14.16 4.52
C HIS A 44 -14.28 -14.63 4.87
N LEU A 45 -15.29 -13.77 4.71
CA LEU A 45 -16.69 -14.12 4.93
C LEU A 45 -17.12 -15.24 3.98
N ARG A 46 -16.81 -15.13 2.69
CA ARG A 46 -17.17 -16.15 1.70
C ARG A 46 -16.54 -17.50 2.03
N ARG A 47 -15.24 -17.54 2.35
CA ARG A 47 -14.55 -18.77 2.77
C ARG A 47 -15.24 -19.41 3.97
N THR A 48 -15.63 -18.60 4.95
CA THR A 48 -16.30 -19.06 6.17
C THR A 48 -17.68 -19.62 5.88
N VAL A 49 -18.50 -18.94 5.07
CA VAL A 49 -19.84 -19.42 4.68
C VAL A 49 -19.77 -20.73 3.89
N LEU A 50 -18.82 -20.84 2.96
CA LEU A 50 -18.60 -22.06 2.18
C LEU A 50 -18.15 -23.24 3.07
N ALA A 51 -17.27 -22.99 4.04
CA ALA A 51 -16.84 -24.01 5.00
C ALA A 51 -18.00 -24.54 5.87
N HIS A 52 -19.02 -23.73 6.12
CA HIS A 52 -20.22 -24.13 6.85
C HIS A 52 -21.35 -24.66 5.95
N GLN A 53 -21.08 -24.87 4.65
CA GLN A 53 -22.06 -25.36 3.67
C GLN A 53 -23.36 -24.54 3.63
N GLY A 54 -23.27 -23.23 3.88
CA GLY A 54 -24.44 -22.35 3.95
C GLY A 54 -25.27 -22.46 5.24
N GLY A 55 -24.81 -23.25 6.22
CA GLY A 55 -25.39 -23.31 7.57
C GLY A 55 -25.15 -22.02 8.37
N LYS A 56 -25.77 -21.94 9.56
CA LYS A 56 -25.60 -20.79 10.47
C LYS A 56 -24.15 -20.71 10.95
N VAL A 57 -23.48 -19.61 10.62
CA VAL A 57 -22.13 -19.32 11.14
C VAL A 57 -22.25 -18.88 12.60
N SER A 58 -21.47 -19.51 13.48
CA SER A 58 -21.47 -19.15 14.91
C SER A 58 -20.87 -17.77 15.14
N GLN A 59 -21.26 -17.10 16.22
CA GLN A 59 -20.68 -15.81 16.60
C GLN A 59 -19.17 -15.90 16.84
N ALA A 60 -18.69 -17.03 17.40
CA ALA A 60 -17.27 -17.27 17.61
C ALA A 60 -16.49 -17.38 16.28
N ALA A 61 -17.07 -18.04 15.27
CA ALA A 61 -16.49 -18.12 13.94
C ALA A 61 -16.43 -16.74 13.25
N LEU A 62 -17.50 -15.93 13.37
CA LEU A 62 -17.51 -14.55 12.86
C LEU A 62 -16.47 -13.67 13.56
N ARG A 63 -16.32 -13.78 14.88
CA ARG A 63 -15.29 -13.05 15.64
C ARG A 63 -13.89 -13.36 15.09
N LYS A 64 -13.58 -14.65 14.89
CA LYS A 64 -12.31 -15.08 14.32
C LYS A 64 -12.07 -14.52 12.91
N VAL A 65 -13.12 -14.42 12.09
CA VAL A 65 -13.03 -13.78 10.77
C VAL A 65 -12.63 -12.32 10.88
N PHE A 66 -13.26 -11.56 11.78
CA PHE A 66 -12.94 -10.14 11.97
C PHE A 66 -11.52 -9.94 12.54
N GLU A 67 -11.09 -10.78 13.48
CA GLU A 67 -9.73 -10.75 14.01
C GLU A 67 -8.69 -11.03 12.91
N THR A 68 -8.94 -12.02 12.07
CA THR A 68 -8.05 -12.37 10.95
C THR A 68 -7.99 -11.24 9.93
N TYR A 69 -9.15 -10.69 9.57
CA TYR A 69 -9.26 -9.54 8.67
C TYR A 69 -8.50 -8.32 9.22
N GLN A 70 -8.65 -8.01 10.52
CA GLN A 70 -8.00 -6.88 11.14
C GLN A 70 -6.48 -7.02 11.13
N ALA A 71 -5.97 -8.20 11.52
CA ALA A 71 -4.53 -8.46 11.52
C ALA A 71 -3.92 -8.30 10.11
N GLU A 72 -4.59 -8.81 9.07
CA GLU A 72 -4.15 -8.68 7.68
C GLU A 72 -4.17 -7.22 7.19
N ARG A 73 -5.16 -6.43 7.59
CA ARG A 73 -5.27 -5.02 7.16
C ARG A 73 -4.36 -4.09 7.94
N GLU A 74 -4.07 -4.38 9.21
CA GLU A 74 -3.23 -3.53 10.05
C GLU A 74 -1.81 -3.38 9.48
N GLU A 75 -1.19 -4.49 9.09
CA GLU A 75 0.15 -4.51 8.50
C GLU A 75 0.22 -3.66 7.23
N ARG A 76 -0.67 -3.93 6.26
CA ARG A 76 -0.71 -3.18 4.99
C ARG A 76 -1.03 -1.70 5.19
N MET A 77 -1.93 -1.36 6.11
CA MET A 77 -2.26 0.04 6.37
C MET A 77 -1.15 0.80 7.06
N TYR A 78 -0.33 0.13 7.87
CA TYR A 78 0.85 0.72 8.46
C TYR A 78 1.90 1.10 7.39
N GLU A 79 2.10 0.26 6.39
CA GLU A 79 2.97 0.56 5.25
C GLU A 79 2.46 1.76 4.43
N ILE A 80 1.17 1.76 4.10
CA ILE A 80 0.52 2.85 3.36
C ILE A 80 0.61 4.16 4.16
N LEU A 81 0.40 4.11 5.48
CA LEU A 81 0.52 5.28 6.36
C LEU A 81 1.96 5.84 6.36
N LYS A 82 2.98 4.99 6.46
CA LYS A 82 4.39 5.40 6.40
C LYS A 82 4.71 6.08 5.08
N LEU A 83 4.30 5.47 3.96
CA LEU A 83 4.51 6.03 2.63
C LEU A 83 3.79 7.38 2.47
N SER A 84 2.53 7.43 2.88
CA SER A 84 1.70 8.64 2.86
C SER A 84 2.33 9.77 3.67
N SER A 85 2.81 9.47 4.88
CA SER A 85 3.50 10.43 5.73
C SER A 85 4.79 10.93 5.10
N LEU A 86 5.61 10.03 4.55
CA LEU A 86 6.86 10.39 3.87
C LEU A 86 6.60 11.33 2.68
N ILE A 87 5.63 10.99 1.82
CA ILE A 87 5.30 11.81 0.66
C ILE A 87 4.78 13.19 1.09
N THR A 88 3.96 13.25 2.14
CA THR A 88 3.53 14.54 2.70
C THR A 88 4.72 15.37 3.19
N ARG A 89 5.69 14.77 3.89
CA ARG A 89 6.89 15.48 4.38
C ARG A 89 7.76 15.99 3.23
N VAL A 90 7.92 15.19 2.18
CA VAL A 90 8.62 15.59 0.95
C VAL A 90 7.91 16.78 0.29
N GLN A 91 6.60 16.70 0.11
CA GLN A 91 5.81 17.75 -0.53
C GLN A 91 5.72 19.03 0.33
N ALA A 92 5.73 18.89 1.65
CA ALA A 92 5.78 20.01 2.59
C ALA A 92 7.19 20.60 2.78
N LEU A 93 8.23 20.00 2.15
CA LEU A 93 9.64 20.36 2.35
C LEU A 93 10.03 20.35 3.85
N ASP A 94 9.50 19.38 4.60
CA ASP A 94 9.62 19.29 6.05
C ASP A 94 11.06 19.00 6.49
N GLY A 95 11.77 20.06 6.88
CA GLY A 95 13.17 20.01 7.27
C GLY A 95 14.15 19.99 6.09
N LEU A 96 15.44 20.15 6.40
CA LEU A 96 16.48 20.30 5.40
C LEU A 96 16.63 19.04 4.53
N ALA A 97 16.49 17.86 5.11
CA ALA A 97 16.61 16.58 4.40
C ALA A 97 15.53 16.40 3.33
N MET A 98 14.25 16.68 3.67
CA MET A 98 13.15 16.58 2.71
C MET A 98 13.23 17.65 1.63
N LYS A 99 13.68 18.86 1.98
CA LYS A 99 13.94 19.94 1.02
C LYS A 99 15.04 19.56 0.03
N LEU A 100 16.15 18.99 0.50
CA LEU A 100 17.21 18.49 -0.37
C LEU A 100 16.70 17.38 -1.30
N LEU A 101 15.96 16.42 -0.75
CA LEU A 101 15.35 15.34 -1.52
C LEU A 101 14.43 15.87 -2.63
N ALA A 102 13.47 16.74 -2.27
CA ALA A 102 12.47 17.25 -3.20
C ALA A 102 13.06 18.13 -4.30
N THR A 103 14.00 19.02 -3.97
CA THR A 103 14.51 20.03 -4.92
C THR A 103 15.73 19.56 -5.70
N TRP A 104 16.56 18.68 -5.14
CA TRP A 104 17.88 18.37 -5.70
C TRP A 104 18.11 16.90 -6.02
N VAL A 105 17.26 15.99 -5.57
CA VAL A 105 17.44 14.56 -5.80
C VAL A 105 16.36 14.00 -6.70
N LEU A 106 15.08 14.27 -6.39
CA LEU A 106 13.94 13.79 -7.18
C LEU A 106 13.99 14.22 -8.66
N PRO A 107 14.40 15.43 -9.06
CA PRO A 107 14.47 15.83 -10.46
C PRO A 107 15.45 15.01 -11.32
N PHE A 108 16.40 14.32 -10.69
CA PHE A 108 17.36 13.46 -11.39
C PHE A 108 16.95 11.97 -11.38
N GLN A 109 15.81 11.64 -10.77
CA GLN A 109 15.24 10.30 -10.87
C GLN A 109 14.63 10.10 -12.26
N VAL A 110 14.59 8.84 -12.69
CA VAL A 110 13.97 8.49 -13.97
C VAL A 110 12.45 8.69 -13.86
N ASP A 111 11.84 9.31 -14.86
CA ASP A 111 10.42 9.71 -14.86
C ASP A 111 9.45 8.58 -14.46
N HIS A 112 9.76 7.32 -14.81
CA HIS A 112 8.91 6.17 -14.50
C HIS A 112 9.13 5.58 -13.10
N LYS A 113 10.18 5.97 -12.36
CA LYS A 113 10.55 5.29 -11.11
C LYS A 113 9.45 5.37 -10.05
N LEU A 114 8.83 6.54 -9.89
CA LEU A 114 7.69 6.71 -8.99
C LEU A 114 6.47 5.91 -9.49
N THR A 115 6.24 5.89 -10.80
CA THR A 115 5.16 5.12 -11.42
C THR A 115 5.33 3.62 -11.18
N ASP A 116 6.54 3.09 -11.31
CA ASP A 116 6.84 1.68 -11.07
C ASP A 116 6.63 1.33 -9.59
N GLN A 117 7.13 2.16 -8.67
CA GLN A 117 6.92 1.97 -7.22
C GLN A 117 5.43 1.99 -6.84
N MET A 118 4.66 2.92 -7.40
CA MET A 118 3.21 2.97 -7.20
C MET A 118 2.52 1.76 -7.84
N GLY A 119 2.98 1.32 -9.02
CA GLY A 119 2.51 0.11 -9.69
C GLY A 119 2.74 -1.13 -8.85
N GLU A 120 3.92 -1.29 -8.24
CA GLU A 120 4.24 -2.41 -7.34
C GLU A 120 3.37 -2.41 -6.07
N LEU A 121 3.02 -1.24 -5.54
CA LEU A 121 2.13 -1.11 -4.39
C LEU A 121 0.68 -1.48 -4.74
N ILE A 122 0.20 -1.00 -5.89
CA ILE A 122 -1.18 -1.20 -6.37
C ILE A 122 -1.38 -2.64 -6.84
N SER A 123 -0.42 -3.22 -7.57
CA SER A 123 -0.48 -4.63 -8.02
C SER A 123 -0.44 -5.64 -6.87
N ALA A 124 -0.01 -5.21 -5.67
CA ALA A 124 -0.08 -6.00 -4.44
C ALA A 124 -1.44 -5.91 -3.73
N ALA A 125 -2.38 -5.10 -4.22
CA ALA A 125 -3.64 -4.88 -3.54
C ALA A 125 -4.53 -6.14 -3.57
N PRO A 126 -5.26 -6.43 -2.47
CA PRO A 126 -6.19 -7.55 -2.43
C PRO A 126 -7.38 -7.32 -3.36
N LYS A 127 -7.73 -8.36 -4.11
CA LYS A 127 -8.90 -8.40 -5.00
C LYS A 127 -9.92 -9.43 -4.54
N LEU A 128 -11.15 -9.35 -5.05
CA LEU A 128 -12.17 -10.37 -4.78
C LEU A 128 -11.78 -11.69 -5.42
N GLY A 129 -11.42 -12.69 -4.61
CA GLY A 129 -10.89 -13.96 -5.10
C GLY A 129 -11.93 -14.90 -5.72
N TYR A 130 -13.20 -14.51 -5.71
CA TYR A 130 -14.31 -15.31 -6.23
C TYR A 130 -15.02 -14.67 -7.42
N VAL A 131 -14.58 -13.49 -7.86
CA VAL A 131 -15.10 -12.82 -9.05
C VAL A 131 -14.10 -13.06 -10.17
N ASP A 132 -14.53 -13.76 -11.21
CA ASP A 132 -13.72 -13.97 -12.41
C ASP A 132 -13.72 -12.68 -13.26
N VAL A 133 -12.65 -11.90 -13.14
CA VAL A 133 -12.44 -10.67 -13.91
C VAL A 133 -11.85 -10.95 -15.30
N SER A 134 -11.43 -12.18 -15.61
CA SER A 134 -10.88 -12.53 -16.93
C SER A 134 -11.96 -12.57 -18.02
N ARG A 135 -13.23 -12.67 -17.62
CA ARG A 135 -14.38 -12.67 -18.52
C ARG A 135 -14.95 -11.27 -18.67
N GLY A 136 -14.55 -10.59 -19.75
CA GLY A 136 -15.21 -9.37 -20.22
C GLY A 136 -14.59 -8.05 -19.76
N PHE A 137 -13.48 -8.07 -19.02
CA PHE A 137 -12.70 -6.88 -18.69
C PHE A 137 -11.37 -6.84 -19.46
N ALA A 138 -10.93 -5.65 -19.85
CA ALA A 138 -9.61 -5.48 -20.44
C ALA A 138 -8.53 -5.72 -19.39
N LEU A 139 -7.51 -6.51 -19.74
CA LEU A 139 -6.38 -6.76 -18.86
C LEU A 139 -5.51 -5.50 -18.73
N GLY A 140 -5.03 -5.24 -17.51
CA GLY A 140 -4.09 -4.17 -17.25
C GLY A 140 -2.72 -4.44 -17.90
N LYS A 141 -1.95 -3.37 -18.14
CA LYS A 141 -0.56 -3.49 -18.62
C LYS A 141 0.39 -4.03 -17.55
N LEU A 142 0.05 -3.83 -16.28
CA LEU A 142 0.75 -4.36 -15.13
C LEU A 142 -0.08 -5.52 -14.58
N PRO A 143 0.48 -6.75 -14.49
CA PRO A 143 -0.24 -7.87 -13.91
C PRO A 143 -0.32 -7.74 -12.38
N TRP A 144 -1.26 -8.43 -11.76
CA TRP A 144 -1.35 -8.50 -10.31
C TRP A 144 -0.23 -9.37 -9.74
N LYS A 145 0.31 -9.05 -8.56
CA LYS A 145 1.41 -9.83 -7.99
C LYS A 145 1.06 -11.30 -7.72
N ASP A 146 -0.20 -11.58 -7.44
CA ASP A 146 -0.71 -12.95 -7.25
C ASP A 146 -0.91 -13.73 -8.57
N GLU A 147 -0.79 -13.06 -9.73
CA GLU A 147 -0.82 -13.67 -11.07
C GLU A 147 0.58 -13.87 -11.65
N ILE A 148 1.61 -13.30 -11.01
CA ILE A 148 2.98 -13.28 -11.51
C ILE A 148 3.82 -14.32 -10.75
N GLU A 149 3.78 -15.58 -11.19
CA GLU A 149 4.92 -16.49 -10.98
C GLU A 149 6.04 -16.26 -12.03
N THR A 150 5.90 -15.28 -12.93
CA THR A 150 6.87 -15.06 -14.01
C THR A 150 6.92 -13.59 -14.44
N TYR A 151 7.79 -12.78 -13.81
CA TYR A 151 8.22 -11.53 -14.42
C TYR A 151 9.72 -11.32 -14.22
N THR A 152 10.48 -11.57 -15.29
CA THR A 152 11.85 -11.09 -15.41
C THR A 152 11.79 -9.65 -15.89
N ALA A 153 12.23 -8.71 -15.06
CA ALA A 153 12.42 -7.33 -15.47
C ALA A 153 13.41 -7.26 -16.65
N THR A 154 12.98 -6.79 -17.81
CA THR A 154 13.88 -6.44 -18.92
C THR A 154 14.34 -5.00 -18.80
N PRO A 155 15.65 -4.72 -18.73
CA PRO A 155 16.16 -3.37 -18.92
C PRO A 155 16.50 -3.16 -20.41
N LYS A 156 15.85 -2.17 -21.06
CA LYS A 156 16.30 -1.64 -22.36
C LYS A 156 16.75 -0.17 -22.23
N GLY A 157 18.07 -0.02 -22.16
CA GLY A 157 18.90 0.95 -22.90
C GLY A 157 18.72 2.47 -22.74
N ALA A 158 19.71 3.13 -22.12
CA ALA A 158 20.45 4.29 -22.67
C ALA A 158 21.76 4.47 -21.85
N LEU A 159 22.89 4.71 -22.51
CA LEU A 159 24.24 4.47 -21.94
C LEU A 159 24.94 5.71 -21.35
N PHE A 160 24.34 6.91 -21.35
CA PHE A 160 25.06 8.14 -20.96
C PHE A 160 24.57 8.90 -19.72
N SER A 161 23.64 8.36 -18.92
CA SER A 161 23.24 8.98 -17.62
C SER A 161 22.99 7.93 -16.53
N ARG A 162 23.90 6.97 -16.40
CA ARG A 162 23.76 5.89 -15.40
C ARG A 162 24.28 6.30 -14.02
N LEU A 163 25.44 6.96 -13.94
CA LEU A 163 26.03 7.30 -12.66
C LEU A 163 25.17 8.28 -11.85
N LEU A 164 24.66 9.36 -12.47
CA LEU A 164 23.79 10.32 -11.79
C LEU A 164 22.48 9.69 -11.33
N VAL A 165 21.88 8.81 -12.14
CA VAL A 165 20.65 8.09 -11.75
C VAL A 165 20.91 7.10 -10.61
N TYR A 166 22.04 6.37 -10.63
CA TYR A 166 22.40 5.46 -9.54
C TYR A 166 22.78 6.21 -8.26
N LEU A 167 23.50 7.33 -8.36
CA LEU A 167 23.83 8.18 -7.21
C LEU A 167 22.58 8.85 -6.64
N ALA A 168 21.70 9.40 -7.47
CA ALA A 168 20.42 9.94 -7.03
C ALA A 168 19.54 8.85 -6.41
N GLY A 169 19.54 7.64 -6.97
CA GLY A 169 18.86 6.47 -6.41
C GLY A 169 19.40 6.07 -5.04
N GLY A 170 20.72 5.97 -4.88
CA GLY A 170 21.37 5.66 -3.60
C GLY A 170 21.15 6.75 -2.56
N LEU A 171 21.26 8.02 -2.95
CA LEU A 171 21.01 9.15 -2.07
C LEU A 171 19.54 9.21 -1.62
N THR A 172 18.60 8.91 -2.52
CA THR A 172 17.18 8.77 -2.15
C THR A 172 16.99 7.68 -1.09
N ALA A 173 17.59 6.50 -1.28
CA ALA A 173 17.46 5.39 -0.34
C ALA A 173 18.04 5.76 1.05
N LEU A 174 19.19 6.44 1.08
CA LEU A 174 19.82 6.90 2.32
C LEU A 174 18.97 7.95 3.05
N ILE A 175 18.46 8.97 2.33
CA ILE A 175 17.63 10.02 2.94
C ILE A 175 16.31 9.44 3.47
N VAL A 176 15.70 8.52 2.72
CA VAL A 176 14.46 7.84 3.14
C VAL A 176 14.72 6.94 4.35
N ALA A 177 15.80 6.15 4.35
CA ALA A 177 16.15 5.30 5.48
C ALA A 177 16.41 6.12 6.75
N TYR A 178 17.14 7.24 6.63
CA TYR A 178 17.34 8.18 7.73
C TYR A 178 16.00 8.76 8.23
N ALA A 179 15.13 9.22 7.31
CA ALA A 179 13.84 9.81 7.66
C ALA A 179 12.81 8.83 8.25
N LEU A 180 13.00 7.52 8.05
CA LEU A 180 12.21 6.46 8.67
C LEU A 180 12.80 5.98 10.01
N SER A 181 14.05 6.33 10.31
CA SER A 181 14.77 5.93 11.53
C SER A 181 14.75 7.01 12.63
N VAL A 182 14.31 8.22 12.30
CA VAL A 182 14.18 9.39 13.18
C VAL A 182 12.71 9.76 13.30
#